data_AF-A0A355U0W9-F1
#
_entry.id   AF-A0A355U0W9-F1
#
_cell.length_a   1.000
_cell.length_b   1.000
_cell.length_c   1.000
_cell.angle_alpha   90.00
_cell.angle_beta   90.00
_cell.angle_gamma   90.00
#
_symmetry.space_group_name_H-M   'P 1'
#
loop_
_entity.id
_entity.type
_entity.pdbx_description
1 polymer ?
#
loop_
_entity_poly.entity_id
_entity_poly.type
_entity_poly.pdbx_seq_one_letter_code
_entity_poly.pdbx_strand_id
1 'polypeptide(L)'
;MALIKEEIFGIARKIVSNMTSESWENIPHATMTYDADVTELFKECKKLNADCTDKSKKITINTVMIKILCEGLKAAPKMNTHLVFNRKLVRGTLKYFDHIDVSMPMILPSGEMMTVNMHDMGNKTLSEMTAAINDTARRAKNSNMEEVMFEVSLDNTLTGLKQGKIL
;
A
#
# COMPACT_ATOMS: atom_id res chain seq x y z
N MET A 1 15.63 -27.49 24.81
CA MET A 1 15.96 -26.05 24.73
C MET A 1 15.38 -25.37 25.96
N ALA A 2 16.15 -24.49 26.62
CA ALA A 2 15.61 -23.65 27.68
C ALA A 2 14.99 -22.38 27.07
N LEU A 3 13.81 -22.01 27.55
CA LEU A 3 13.13 -20.77 27.17
C LEU A 3 13.84 -19.59 27.85
N ILE A 4 14.32 -18.63 27.05
CA ILE A 4 15.11 -17.49 27.56
C ILE A 4 14.24 -16.25 27.78
N LYS A 5 13.18 -16.08 26.99
CA LYS A 5 12.22 -14.98 27.10
C LYS A 5 10.95 -15.33 26.33
N GLU A 6 9.81 -14.90 26.87
CA GLU A 6 8.52 -14.90 26.17
C GLU A 6 8.03 -13.45 26.09
N GLU A 7 7.55 -13.02 24.94
CA GLU A 7 7.05 -11.67 24.70
C GLU A 7 5.77 -11.72 23.90
N ILE A 8 4.73 -11.05 24.40
CA ILE A 8 3.43 -10.97 23.74
C ILE A 8 3.48 -9.90 22.66
N PHE A 9 2.89 -10.19 21.50
CA PHE A 9 2.83 -9.23 20.40
C PHE A 9 1.93 -8.04 20.74
N GLY A 10 2.43 -6.83 20.46
CA GLY A 10 1.58 -5.65 20.36
C GLY A 10 0.59 -5.73 19.19
N ILE A 11 -0.44 -4.88 19.21
CA ILE A 11 -1.55 -4.90 18.25
C ILE A 11 -1.06 -4.79 16.80
N ALA A 12 -0.14 -3.85 16.52
CA ALA A 12 0.41 -3.67 15.17
C ALA A 12 1.08 -4.95 14.63
N ARG A 13 1.89 -5.63 15.46
CA ARG A 13 2.56 -6.89 15.06
C ARG A 13 1.54 -8.01 14.86
N LYS A 14 0.51 -8.09 15.70
CA LYS A 14 -0.57 -9.09 15.56
C LYS A 14 -1.29 -8.93 14.21
N ILE A 15 -1.66 -7.70 13.82
CA ILE A 15 -2.35 -7.45 12.55
C ILE A 15 -1.45 -7.79 11.37
N VAL A 16 -0.22 -7.25 11.36
CA VAL A 16 0.70 -7.43 10.23
C VAL A 16 1.03 -8.91 10.03
N SER A 17 1.36 -9.64 11.10
CA SER A 17 1.68 -11.07 11.00
C SER A 17 0.52 -11.92 10.49
N ASN A 18 -0.72 -11.62 10.91
CA ASN A 18 -1.89 -12.33 10.40
C ASN A 18 -2.09 -12.09 8.89
N MET A 19 -2.06 -10.82 8.47
CA MET A 19 -2.30 -10.44 7.07
C MET A 19 -1.20 -10.96 6.13
N THR A 20 0.08 -10.88 6.53
CA THR A 20 1.18 -11.35 5.69
C THR A 20 1.22 -12.87 5.58
N SER A 21 0.91 -13.58 6.67
CA SER A 21 0.81 -15.05 6.65
C SER A 21 -0.33 -15.53 5.75
N GLU A 22 -1.52 -14.92 5.88
CA GLU A 22 -2.66 -15.23 5.02
C GLU A 22 -2.35 -14.97 3.54
N SER A 23 -1.66 -13.87 3.22
CA SER A 23 -1.23 -13.57 1.85
C SER A 23 -0.29 -14.66 1.32
N TRP A 24 0.69 -15.08 2.12
CA TRP A 24 1.69 -16.08 1.74
C TRP A 24 1.10 -17.46 1.44
N GLU A 25 0.08 -17.86 2.20
CA GLU A 25 -0.59 -19.16 2.01
C GLU A 25 -1.58 -19.16 0.82
N ASN A 26 -2.18 -18.01 0.52
CA ASN A 26 -3.23 -17.92 -0.49
C ASN A 26 -2.71 -17.59 -1.88
N ILE A 27 -1.64 -16.81 -1.99
CA ILE A 27 -1.14 -16.27 -3.26
C ILE A 27 0.13 -17.04 -3.68
N PRO A 28 0.16 -17.62 -4.89
CA PRO A 28 1.40 -18.16 -5.45
C PRO A 28 2.29 -17.00 -5.91
N HIS A 29 3.26 -16.63 -5.08
CA HIS A 29 4.14 -15.49 -5.36
C HIS A 29 5.18 -15.83 -6.43
N ALA A 30 5.37 -14.91 -7.38
CA ALA A 30 6.47 -14.92 -8.33
C ALA A 30 7.06 -13.51 -8.39
N THR A 31 8.39 -13.43 -8.42
CA THR A 31 9.11 -12.15 -8.46
C THR A 31 9.83 -12.02 -9.79
N MET A 32 9.67 -10.87 -10.43
CA MET A 32 10.40 -10.50 -11.63
C MET A 32 11.23 -9.25 -11.33
N THR A 33 12.49 -9.26 -11.76
CA THR A 33 13.43 -8.14 -11.60
C THR A 33 13.77 -7.57 -12.96
N TYR A 34 13.76 -6.25 -13.08
CA TYR A 34 14.16 -5.52 -14.28
C TYR A 34 14.98 -4.30 -13.89
N ASP A 35 16.16 -4.15 -14.50
CA ASP A 35 17.03 -3.00 -14.29
C ASP A 35 16.73 -1.95 -15.37
N ALA A 36 16.14 -0.83 -14.95
CA ALA A 36 15.81 0.29 -15.82
C ALA A 36 16.88 1.39 -15.74
N ASP A 37 17.34 1.92 -16.88
CA ASP A 37 18.12 3.15 -16.90
C ASP A 37 17.20 4.35 -16.66
N VAL A 38 17.46 5.07 -15.56
CA VAL A 38 16.68 6.22 -15.10
C VAL A 38 17.41 7.55 -15.31
N THR A 39 18.53 7.56 -16.03
CA THR A 39 19.38 8.75 -16.19
C THR A 39 18.62 9.95 -16.75
N GLU A 40 17.85 9.77 -17.83
CA GLU A 40 17.05 10.83 -18.43
C GLU A 40 15.86 11.22 -17.55
N LEU A 41 15.24 10.24 -16.87
CA LEU A 41 14.16 10.49 -15.92
C LEU A 41 14.61 11.42 -14.79
N PHE A 42 15.81 11.21 -14.26
CA PHE A 42 16.39 12.06 -13.22
C PHE A 42 16.69 13.47 -13.70
N LYS A 43 17.13 13.63 -14.96
CA LYS A 43 17.35 14.95 -15.56
C LYS A 43 16.04 15.72 -15.67
N GLU A 44 14.98 15.07 -16.16
CA GLU A 44 13.65 15.69 -16.25
C GLU A 44 13.07 16.01 -14.86
N CYS A 45 13.21 15.10 -13.88
CA CYS A 45 12.81 15.37 -12.49
C CYS A 45 13.50 16.62 -11.91
N LYS A 46 14.78 16.85 -12.25
CA LYS A 46 15.51 18.04 -11.82
C LYS A 46 15.00 19.30 -12.51
N LYS A 47 14.71 19.24 -13.82
CA LYS A 47 14.14 20.35 -14.58
C LYS A 47 12.76 20.76 -14.04
N LEU A 48 11.89 19.78 -13.78
CA LEU A 48 10.55 20.01 -13.21
C LEU A 48 10.60 20.70 -11.83
N ASN A 49 11.68 20.51 -11.08
CA ASN A 49 11.88 21.12 -9.77
C ASN A 49 12.77 22.37 -9.81
N ALA A 50 13.24 22.82 -10.97
CA ALA A 50 14.22 23.92 -11.07
C ALA A 50 13.69 25.23 -10.48
N ASP A 51 12.41 25.53 -10.72
CA ASP A 51 11.74 26.74 -10.23
C ASP A 51 10.99 26.50 -8.90
N CYS A 52 11.09 25.30 -8.32
CA CYS A 52 10.36 24.93 -7.12
C CYS A 52 11.13 25.32 -5.85
N THR A 53 10.80 26.50 -5.31
CA THR A 53 11.36 26.98 -4.03
C THR A 53 10.71 26.35 -2.81
N ASP A 54 9.46 25.90 -2.93
CA ASP A 54 8.69 25.30 -1.85
C ASP A 54 8.96 23.78 -1.76
N LYS A 55 9.52 23.33 -0.62
CA LYS A 55 9.78 21.91 -0.38
C LYS A 55 8.50 21.06 -0.38
N SER A 56 7.35 21.64 -0.04
CA SER A 56 6.07 20.92 -0.04
C SER A 56 5.48 20.69 -1.43
N LYS A 57 5.99 21.39 -2.45
CA LYS A 57 5.58 21.22 -3.86
C LYS A 57 6.61 20.45 -4.67
N LYS A 58 7.74 20.10 -4.06
CA LYS A 58 8.82 19.39 -4.71
C LYS A 58 8.34 18.01 -5.16
N ILE A 59 8.42 17.77 -6.46
CA ILE A 59 8.10 16.48 -7.05
C ILE A 59 9.22 15.52 -6.69
N THR A 60 8.89 14.49 -5.92
CA THR A 60 9.83 13.44 -5.51
C THR A 60 9.87 12.31 -6.54
N ILE A 61 10.93 11.50 -6.50
CA ILE A 61 11.04 10.29 -7.31
C ILE A 61 9.85 9.35 -7.02
N ASN A 62 9.43 9.25 -5.76
CA ASN A 62 8.27 8.43 -5.38
C ASN A 62 7.00 8.88 -6.10
N THR A 63 6.75 10.18 -6.20
CA THR A 63 5.59 10.72 -6.94
C THR A 63 5.66 10.32 -8.42
N VAL A 64 6.83 10.43 -9.02
CA VAL A 64 7.04 10.08 -10.44
C VAL A 64 6.87 8.57 -10.65
N MET A 65 7.38 7.74 -9.74
CA MET A 65 7.19 6.29 -9.77
C MET A 65 5.72 5.90 -9.66
N ILE A 66 4.96 6.52 -8.75
CA ILE A 66 3.51 6.28 -8.63
C ILE A 66 2.81 6.65 -9.95
N LYS A 67 3.19 7.77 -10.58
CA LYS A 67 2.63 8.16 -11.88
C LYS A 67 2.93 7.13 -12.97
N ILE A 68 4.17 6.66 -13.07
CA ILE A 68 4.58 5.63 -14.03
C ILE A 68 3.79 4.33 -13.80
N LEU A 69 3.64 3.91 -12.55
CA LEU A 69 2.84 2.73 -12.19
C LEU A 69 1.38 2.90 -12.59
N CYS A 70 0.77 4.05 -12.29
CA CYS A 70 -0.61 4.34 -12.69
C CYS A 70 -0.81 4.29 -14.21
N GLU A 71 0.09 4.90 -15.00
CA GLU A 71 0.00 4.84 -16.46
C GLU A 71 0.26 3.43 -16.99
N GLY A 72 1.16 2.66 -16.37
CA GLY A 72 1.37 1.25 -16.69
C GLY A 72 0.15 0.38 -16.41
N LEU A 73 -0.55 0.61 -15.29
CA LEU A 73 -1.79 -0.10 -14.93
C LEU A 73 -2.94 0.25 -15.89
N LYS A 74 -3.01 1.48 -16.40
CA LYS A 74 -3.97 1.84 -17.47
C LYS A 74 -3.68 1.10 -18.78
N ALA A 75 -2.40 0.95 -19.15
CA ALA A 75 -2.00 0.21 -20.33
C ALA A 75 -2.19 -1.31 -20.19
N ALA A 76 -2.11 -1.84 -18.97
CA ALA A 76 -2.31 -3.24 -18.64
C ALA A 76 -3.39 -3.46 -17.55
N PRO A 77 -4.69 -3.29 -17.88
CA PRO A 77 -5.78 -3.35 -16.90
C PRO A 77 -5.88 -4.67 -16.13
N LYS A 78 -5.38 -5.78 -16.69
CA LYS A 78 -5.33 -7.09 -16.01
C LYS A 78 -4.55 -7.06 -14.69
N MET A 79 -3.55 -6.18 -14.58
CA MET A 79 -2.76 -6.01 -13.36
C MET A 79 -3.53 -5.26 -12.26
N ASN A 80 -4.55 -4.47 -12.62
CA ASN A 80 -5.42 -3.76 -11.68
C ASN A 80 -6.74 -4.54 -11.44
N THR A 81 -6.65 -5.83 -11.13
CA THR A 81 -7.83 -6.69 -10.94
C THR A 81 -7.82 -7.42 -9.61
N HIS A 82 -9.01 -7.72 -9.09
CA HIS A 82 -9.17 -8.65 -7.97
C HIS A 82 -9.52 -10.04 -8.50
N LEU A 83 -8.70 -11.02 -8.15
CA LEU A 83 -8.99 -12.43 -8.40
C LEU A 83 -9.87 -12.98 -7.28
N VAL A 84 -11.10 -13.37 -7.62
CA VAL A 84 -11.96 -14.15 -6.74
C VAL A 84 -11.88 -15.60 -7.18
N PHE A 85 -11.16 -16.43 -6.42
CA PHE A 85 -11.02 -17.85 -6.72
C PHE A 85 -11.67 -18.72 -5.63
N ASN A 86 -12.66 -19.53 -6.02
CA ASN A 86 -13.27 -20.49 -5.12
C ASN A 86 -12.59 -21.86 -5.31
N ARG A 87 -11.77 -22.26 -4.32
CA ARG A 87 -11.04 -23.54 -4.33
C ARG A 87 -11.98 -24.75 -4.40
N LYS A 88 -13.18 -24.71 -3.79
CA LYS A 88 -14.13 -25.84 -3.79
C LYS A 88 -14.78 -26.06 -5.16
N LEU A 89 -15.08 -24.97 -5.87
CA LEU A 89 -15.73 -25.02 -7.18
C LEU A 89 -14.73 -24.98 -8.35
N VAL A 90 -13.43 -24.81 -8.06
CA VAL A 90 -12.35 -24.67 -9.06
C VAL A 90 -12.69 -23.60 -10.11
N ARG A 91 -13.26 -22.48 -9.65
CA ARG A 91 -13.71 -21.37 -10.51
C ARG A 91 -13.11 -20.06 -10.03
N GLY A 92 -12.60 -19.30 -10.98
CA GLY A 92 -12.02 -17.97 -10.77
C GLY A 92 -12.73 -16.91 -11.61
N THR A 93 -12.91 -15.73 -11.02
CA THR A 93 -13.39 -14.53 -11.72
C THR A 93 -12.42 -13.39 -11.46
N LEU A 94 -12.06 -12.65 -12.51
CA LEU A 94 -11.32 -11.40 -12.41
C LEU A 94 -12.30 -10.24 -12.40
N LYS A 95 -12.20 -9.38 -11.38
CA LYS A 95 -12.95 -8.12 -11.29
C LYS A 95 -12.04 -6.98 -11.72
N TYR A 96 -12.43 -6.29 -12.79
CA TYR A 96 -11.70 -5.15 -13.32
C TYR A 96 -12.21 -3.85 -12.70
N PHE A 97 -11.29 -2.95 -12.40
CA PHE A 97 -11.58 -1.63 -11.86
C PHE A 97 -11.01 -0.56 -12.78
N ASP A 98 -11.78 0.51 -12.96
CA ASP A 98 -11.41 1.70 -13.73
C ASP A 98 -10.56 2.68 -12.92
N HIS A 99 -10.84 2.77 -11.62
CA HIS A 99 -10.09 3.56 -10.66
C HIS A 99 -8.80 2.85 -10.24
N ILE A 100 -7.76 3.66 -10.05
CA ILE A 100 -6.45 3.21 -9.56
C ILE A 100 -6.21 3.91 -8.24
N ASP A 101 -6.36 3.14 -7.16
CA ASP A 101 -6.00 3.52 -5.81
C ASP A 101 -4.65 2.91 -5.46
N VAL A 102 -3.79 3.69 -4.81
CA VAL A 102 -2.43 3.24 -4.46
C VAL A 102 -2.27 3.23 -2.96
N SER A 103 -1.94 2.08 -2.41
CA SER A 103 -1.62 1.89 -1.00
C SER A 103 -0.11 2.04 -0.81
N MET A 104 0.31 3.03 -0.03
CA MET A 104 1.73 3.31 0.23
C MET A 104 2.08 3.02 1.69
N PRO A 105 3.05 2.11 1.95
CA PRO A 105 3.58 1.90 3.29
C PRO A 105 4.41 3.10 3.73
N MET A 106 4.21 3.55 4.95
CA MET A 106 4.95 4.63 5.59
C MET A 106 5.26 4.29 7.05
N ILE A 107 6.39 4.79 7.53
CA ILE A 107 6.78 4.68 8.94
C ILE A 107 6.30 5.94 9.66
N LEU A 108 5.53 5.74 10.72
CA LEU A 108 5.06 6.81 11.59
C LEU A 108 6.20 7.32 12.48
N PRO A 109 6.10 8.54 13.04
CA PRO A 109 7.07 9.03 14.02
C PRO A 109 7.22 8.12 15.24
N SER A 110 6.20 7.32 15.57
CA SER A 110 6.24 6.30 16.63
C SER A 110 7.14 5.09 16.30
N GLY A 111 7.59 4.96 15.05
CA GLY A 111 8.34 3.79 14.56
C GLY A 111 7.47 2.66 14.02
N GLU A 112 6.15 2.78 14.12
CA GLU A 112 5.22 1.80 13.59
C GLU A 112 5.05 1.95 12.07
N MET A 113 4.93 0.81 11.37
CA MET A 113 4.65 0.78 9.95
C MET A 113 3.14 0.78 9.71
N MET A 114 2.68 1.64 8.82
CA MET A 114 1.29 1.71 8.41
C MET A 114 1.19 1.90 6.90
N THR A 115 0.18 1.28 6.30
CA THR A 115 -0.13 1.47 4.89
C THR A 115 -1.26 2.48 4.75
N VAL A 116 -1.05 3.55 3.98
CA VAL A 116 -2.10 4.54 3.74
C VAL A 116 -2.61 4.44 2.33
N ASN A 117 -3.95 4.47 2.21
CA ASN A 117 -4.63 4.39 0.93
C ASN A 117 -4.77 5.78 0.32
N MET A 118 -4.28 5.91 -0.90
CA MET A 118 -4.39 7.12 -1.70
C MET A 118 -5.36 6.87 -2.85
N HIS A 119 -6.53 7.51 -2.76
CA HIS A 119 -7.60 7.30 -3.72
C HIS A 119 -7.38 8.06 -5.03
N ASP A 120 -7.85 7.48 -6.13
CA ASP A 120 -7.90 8.04 -7.48
C ASP A 120 -6.56 8.65 -7.94
N MET A 121 -5.47 7.92 -7.73
CA MET A 121 -4.14 8.35 -8.18
C MET A 121 -4.01 8.24 -9.69
N GLY A 122 -4.81 7.39 -10.36
CA GLY A 122 -4.80 7.27 -11.82
C GLY A 122 -5.03 8.58 -12.58
N ASN A 123 -5.95 9.43 -12.10
CA ASN A 123 -6.37 10.63 -12.82
C ASN A 123 -5.62 11.92 -12.41
N LYS A 124 -4.84 11.87 -11.33
CA LYS A 124 -4.12 13.03 -10.82
C LYS A 124 -2.88 13.41 -11.65
N THR A 125 -2.59 14.70 -11.68
CA THR A 125 -1.33 15.28 -12.15
C THR A 125 -0.22 15.10 -11.12
N LEU A 126 1.05 15.28 -11.52
CA LEU A 126 2.19 15.15 -10.60
C LEU A 126 2.12 16.09 -9.39
N SER A 127 1.62 17.32 -9.60
CA SER A 127 1.46 18.31 -8.53
C SER A 127 0.35 17.91 -7.57
N GLU A 128 -0.79 17.43 -8.08
CA GLU A 128 -1.91 16.94 -7.26
C GLU A 128 -1.54 15.67 -6.49
N MET A 129 -0.77 14.76 -7.10
CA MET A 129 -0.23 13.59 -6.42
C MET A 129 0.68 14.00 -5.27
N THR A 130 1.57 14.96 -5.50
CA THR A 130 2.47 15.48 -4.45
C THR A 130 1.69 16.10 -3.30
N ALA A 131 0.67 16.90 -3.61
CA ALA A 131 -0.22 17.48 -2.61
C ALA A 131 -0.98 16.40 -1.82
N ALA A 132 -1.51 15.38 -2.50
CA ALA A 132 -2.21 14.27 -1.88
C ALA A 132 -1.30 13.44 -0.97
N ILE A 133 -0.06 13.16 -1.38
CA ILE A 133 0.94 12.45 -0.55
C ILE A 133 1.26 13.27 0.71
N ASN A 134 1.50 14.57 0.57
CA ASN A 134 1.83 15.44 1.71
C ASN A 134 0.65 15.59 2.67
N ASP A 135 -0.57 15.74 2.15
CA ASP A 135 -1.77 15.77 2.98
C ASP A 135 -1.99 14.44 3.71
N THR A 136 -1.76 13.32 3.02
CA THR A 136 -1.87 11.97 3.59
C THR A 136 -0.84 11.78 4.71
N ALA A 137 0.40 12.20 4.50
CA ALA A 137 1.45 12.15 5.52
C ALA A 137 1.14 13.06 6.72
N ARG A 138 0.52 14.23 6.49
CA ARG A 138 0.07 15.13 7.55
C ARG A 138 -1.06 14.51 8.37
N ARG A 139 -2.08 13.92 7.70
CA ARG A 139 -3.17 13.21 8.36
C ARG A 139 -2.64 12.04 9.20
N ALA A 140 -1.77 11.22 8.62
CA ALA A 140 -1.16 10.09 9.31
C ALA A 140 -0.39 10.51 10.58
N LYS A 141 0.25 11.68 10.58
CA LYS A 141 0.94 12.20 11.78
C LYS A 141 -0.01 12.73 12.86
N ASN A 142 -1.20 13.20 12.47
CA ASN A 142 -2.15 13.85 13.36
C ASN A 142 -3.27 12.93 13.86
N SER A 143 -3.35 11.69 13.34
CA SER A 143 -4.36 10.71 13.74
C SER A 143 -3.89 9.86 14.93
N ASN A 144 -4.84 9.47 15.80
CA ASN A 144 -4.60 8.52 16.87
C ASN A 144 -4.53 7.09 16.29
N MET A 145 -3.31 6.62 16.06
CA MET A 145 -3.08 5.36 15.36
C MET A 145 -3.39 4.11 16.19
N GLU A 146 -3.32 4.20 17.51
CA GLU A 146 -3.67 3.09 18.39
C GLU A 146 -5.15 2.71 18.25
N GLU A 147 -6.02 3.72 18.17
CA GLU A 147 -7.47 3.54 18.01
C GLU A 147 -7.81 2.92 16.66
N VAL A 148 -7.22 3.43 15.58
CA VAL A 148 -7.41 2.89 14.22
C VAL A 148 -6.95 1.42 14.15
N MET A 149 -5.79 1.10 14.74
CA MET A 149 -5.29 -0.28 14.77
C MET A 149 -6.19 -1.19 15.60
N PHE A 150 -6.74 -0.70 16.71
CA PHE A 150 -7.69 -1.45 17.52
C PHE A 150 -8.97 -1.77 16.74
N GLU A 151 -9.54 -0.79 16.03
CA GLU A 151 -10.72 -0.99 15.18
C GLU A 151 -10.46 -2.03 14.08
N VAL A 152 -9.32 -1.96 13.41
CA VAL A 152 -8.93 -2.95 12.37
C VAL A 152 -8.79 -4.35 12.96
N SER A 153 -8.16 -4.47 14.14
CA SER A 153 -8.06 -5.77 14.82
C SER A 153 -9.43 -6.31 15.22
N LEU A 154 -10.33 -5.45 15.68
CA LEU A 154 -11.68 -5.84 16.09
C LEU A 154 -12.49 -6.29 14.87
N ASP A 155 -12.46 -5.53 13.78
CA ASP A 155 -13.19 -5.85 12.55
C ASP A 155 -12.69 -7.15 11.91
N ASN A 156 -11.37 -7.39 11.88
CA ASN A 156 -10.79 -8.66 11.45
C ASN A 156 -11.32 -9.84 12.29
N THR A 157 -11.39 -9.66 13.62
CA THR A 157 -11.89 -10.69 14.53
C THR A 157 -13.38 -10.95 14.30
N LEU A 158 -14.19 -9.90 14.22
CA LEU A 158 -15.64 -10.01 13.99
C LEU A 158 -15.96 -10.61 12.62
N THR A 159 -15.20 -10.24 11.59
CA THR A 159 -15.34 -10.78 10.23
C THR A 159 -14.95 -12.24 10.17
N GLY A 160 -13.86 -12.65 10.83
CA GLY A 160 -13.48 -14.05 10.99
C GLY A 160 -14.57 -14.88 11.67
N LEU A 161 -15.16 -14.36 12.76
CA LEU A 161 -16.28 -14.99 13.45
C LEU A 161 -17.51 -15.14 12.54
N LYS A 162 -17.88 -14.11 11.78
CA LYS A 162 -18.99 -14.15 10.81
C LYS A 162 -18.78 -15.19 9.71
N GLN A 163 -17.53 -15.42 9.32
CA GLN A 163 -17.16 -16.43 8.31
C GLN A 163 -17.03 -17.85 8.90
N GLY A 164 -17.29 -18.03 10.20
CA GLY A 164 -17.16 -19.33 10.87
C GLY A 164 -15.71 -19.78 11.04
N LYS A 165 -14.73 -18.88 10.84
CA LYS A 165 -13.32 -19.14 11.14
C LYS A 165 -13.12 -18.93 12.65
N ILE A 166 -13.58 -19.90 13.44
CA ILE A 166 -13.27 -19.98 14.88
C ILE A 166 -12.12 -20.97 15.01
N LEU A 167 -10.89 -20.44 14.94
CA LEU A 167 -9.61 -20.95 15.45
C LEU A 167 -8.47 -20.19 14.77
#